data_AF-A0AAE0E675-F1
#
_entry.id   AF-A0AAE0E675-F1
#
_cell.length_a   1.000
_cell.length_b   1.000
_cell.length_c   1.000
_cell.angle_alpha   90.00
_cell.angle_beta   90.00
_cell.angle_gamma   90.00
#
_symmetry.space_group_name_H-M   'P 1'
#
loop_
_entity.id
_entity.type
_entity.pdbx_description
1 polymer ?
#
loop_
_entity_poly.entity_id
_entity_poly.type
_entity_poly.pdbx_seq_one_letter_code
_entity_poly.pdbx_strand_id
1 'polypeptide(L)'
;MGRVVYLDTGNSFSPQRIAHFMEQISDLHFKQAKDKILQKAMSSIVCHSVFDIFAMFDVLFQLECDLRSQINNGDYLLRLLIVDSISSLITPVLGGIGSQGRALMISAGYLLKKIAHEHNMAVLVTNHTVGGEGGFCKPALGESWKNIPHVRLLISRKHGSSICSVSILKHPAMASGKATEFVISEF
;
A
#
# COMPACT_ATOMS: atom_id res chain seq x y z
N MET A 1 8.27 12.59 14.04
CA MET A 1 7.51 11.36 13.70
C MET A 1 7.42 11.28 12.19
N GLY A 2 7.46 10.09 11.61
CA GLY A 2 7.38 9.95 10.15
C GLY A 2 5.97 10.23 9.64
N ARG A 3 5.86 10.88 8.48
CA ARG A 3 4.58 11.08 7.78
C ARG A 3 4.26 9.85 6.94
N VAL A 4 2.97 9.55 6.78
CA VAL A 4 2.44 8.50 5.90
C VAL A 4 1.52 9.13 4.87
N VAL A 5 1.69 8.77 3.59
CA VAL A 5 0.76 9.13 2.53
C VAL A 5 -0.01 7.87 2.13
N TYR A 6 -1.33 7.95 2.13
CA TYR A 6 -2.24 6.87 1.77
C TYR A 6 -3.03 7.29 0.54
N LEU A 7 -2.91 6.54 -0.56
CA LEU A 7 -3.75 6.71 -1.75
C LEU A 7 -4.89 5.70 -1.66
N ASP A 8 -6.08 6.19 -1.35
CA ASP A 8 -7.30 5.40 -1.28
C ASP A 8 -7.99 5.40 -2.63
N THR A 9 -7.97 4.25 -3.29
CA THR A 9 -8.55 4.09 -4.62
C THR A 9 -9.89 3.38 -4.63
N GLY A 10 -10.32 2.89 -3.47
CA GLY A 10 -11.57 2.15 -3.28
C GLY A 10 -12.54 2.82 -2.31
N ASN A 11 -12.22 4.01 -1.79
CA ASN A 11 -12.95 4.67 -0.70
C ASN A 11 -13.11 3.75 0.52
N SER A 12 -12.04 3.03 0.86
CA SER A 12 -12.02 1.97 1.88
C SER A 12 -11.22 2.37 3.14
N PHE A 13 -10.61 3.55 3.13
CA PHE A 13 -9.89 4.06 4.29
C PHE A 13 -10.84 4.38 5.45
N SER A 14 -10.58 3.79 6.61
CA SER A 14 -11.35 4.03 7.84
C SER A 14 -10.45 4.60 8.94
N PRO A 15 -10.60 5.90 9.27
CA PRO A 15 -9.93 6.49 10.43
C PRO A 15 -10.34 5.81 11.74
N GLN A 16 -11.59 5.35 11.86
CA GLN A 16 -12.10 4.66 13.06
C GLN A 16 -11.34 3.37 13.30
N ARG A 17 -11.03 2.62 12.24
CA ARG A 17 -10.24 1.39 12.31
C ARG A 17 -8.83 1.65 12.86
N ILE A 18 -8.19 2.73 12.40
CA ILE A 18 -6.86 3.13 12.88
C ILE A 18 -6.93 3.56 14.35
N ALA A 19 -7.97 4.30 14.75
CA ALA A 19 -8.15 4.71 16.12
C ALA A 19 -8.20 3.49 17.04
N HIS A 20 -9.02 2.50 16.71
CA HIS A 20 -9.14 1.28 17.50
C HIS A 20 -7.84 0.46 17.54
N PHE A 21 -7.07 0.39 16.45
CA PHE A 21 -5.72 -0.22 16.51
C PHE A 21 -4.80 0.51 17.50
N MET A 22 -4.83 1.84 17.51
CA MET A 22 -4.06 2.63 18.49
C MET A 22 -4.56 2.40 19.92
N GLU A 23 -5.86 2.15 20.10
CA GLU A 23 -6.41 1.81 21.41
C GLU A 23 -5.91 0.47 21.94
N GLN A 24 -5.76 -0.53 21.07
CA GLN A 24 -5.24 -1.86 21.43
C GLN A 24 -3.72 -1.86 21.67
N ILE A 25 -2.96 -1.04 20.94
CA ILE A 25 -1.48 -0.98 21.07
C ILE A 25 -1.05 -0.18 22.30
N SER A 26 -1.85 0.80 22.72
CA SER A 26 -1.49 1.70 23.81
C SER A 26 -1.93 1.11 25.17
N ASP A 27 -1.07 0.35 25.83
CA ASP A 27 -1.20 -0.11 27.25
C ASP A 27 -1.17 1.06 28.28
N LEU A 28 -1.42 2.29 27.83
CA LEU A 28 -1.31 3.49 28.63
C LEU A 28 -2.59 3.68 29.46
N HIS A 29 -2.42 3.63 30.78
CA HIS A 29 -3.49 3.76 31.78
C HIS A 29 -4.10 5.18 31.85
N PHE A 30 -3.53 6.17 31.15
CA PHE A 30 -3.96 7.57 31.21
C PHE A 30 -4.66 8.03 29.93
N LYS A 31 -5.98 8.21 30.01
CA LYS A 31 -6.86 8.62 28.91
C LYS A 31 -6.39 9.89 28.17
N GLN A 32 -5.91 10.90 28.89
CA GLN A 32 -5.49 12.18 28.29
C GLN A 32 -4.16 12.08 27.49
N ALA A 33 -3.26 11.18 27.89
CA ALA A 33 -2.04 10.91 27.13
C ALA A 33 -2.35 10.13 25.84
N LYS A 34 -3.32 9.22 25.91
CA LYS A 34 -3.82 8.42 24.79
C LYS A 34 -4.42 9.31 23.69
N ASP A 35 -5.28 10.26 24.05
CA ASP A 35 -5.90 11.18 23.08
C ASP A 35 -4.86 12.03 22.33
N LYS A 36 -3.83 12.52 23.03
CA LYS A 36 -2.72 13.27 22.40
C LYS A 36 -1.90 12.42 21.44
N ILE A 37 -1.62 11.17 21.79
CA ILE A 37 -0.88 10.24 20.91
C ILE A 37 -1.73 9.91 19.68
N LEU A 38 -3.02 9.62 19.87
CA LEU A 38 -3.94 9.35 18.78
C LEU A 38 -4.04 10.54 17.82
N GLN A 39 -4.23 11.75 18.34
CA GLN A 39 -4.28 12.97 17.52
C GLN A 39 -3.00 13.16 16.72
N LYS A 40 -1.84 12.93 17.34
CA LYS A 40 -0.53 13.04 16.68
C LYS A 40 -0.31 11.95 15.61
N ALA A 41 -0.79 10.73 15.85
CA ALA A 41 -0.73 9.65 14.87
C ALA A 41 -1.65 9.95 13.68
N MET A 42 -2.88 10.35 13.94
CA MET A 42 -3.85 10.72 12.89
C MET A 42 -3.37 11.89 12.04
N SER A 43 -2.81 12.94 12.66
CA SER A 43 -2.27 14.09 11.91
C SER A 43 -1.03 13.76 11.06
N SER A 44 -0.36 12.64 11.34
CA SER A 44 0.78 12.17 10.56
C SER A 44 0.38 11.38 9.30
N ILE A 45 -0.90 11.02 9.15
CA ILE A 45 -1.41 10.27 8.00
C ILE A 45 -2.17 11.24 7.08
N VAL A 46 -1.77 11.30 5.83
CA VAL A 46 -2.46 12.06 4.78
C VAL A 46 -3.13 11.07 3.85
N CYS A 47 -4.44 11.13 3.74
CA CYS A 47 -5.21 10.31 2.83
C CYS A 47 -5.62 11.13 1.60
N HIS A 48 -5.31 10.62 0.41
CA HIS A 48 -5.78 11.16 -0.87
C HIS A 48 -6.70 10.14 -1.52
N SER A 49 -7.93 10.54 -1.83
CA SER A 49 -8.83 9.74 -2.64
C SER A 49 -8.45 9.88 -4.12
N VAL A 50 -8.13 8.77 -4.78
CA VAL A 50 -7.61 8.75 -6.15
C VAL A 50 -8.34 7.66 -6.94
N PHE A 51 -9.08 8.03 -7.98
CA PHE A 51 -9.99 7.09 -8.67
C PHE A 51 -9.57 6.71 -10.08
N ASP A 52 -8.54 7.36 -10.62
CA ASP A 52 -7.94 7.03 -11.90
C ASP A 52 -6.41 7.13 -11.84
N ILE A 53 -5.75 6.54 -12.84
CA ILE A 53 -4.29 6.45 -12.88
C ILE A 53 -3.62 7.81 -13.10
N PHE A 54 -4.28 8.78 -13.74
CA PHE A 54 -3.72 10.10 -14.01
C PHE A 54 -3.73 10.95 -12.74
N ALA A 55 -4.83 10.94 -11.98
CA ALA A 55 -4.87 11.54 -10.65
C ALA A 55 -3.80 10.95 -9.72
N MET A 56 -3.52 9.64 -9.83
CA MET A 56 -2.41 9.03 -9.10
C MET A 56 -1.06 9.62 -9.53
N PHE A 57 -0.82 9.75 -10.84
CA PHE A 57 0.41 10.37 -11.33
C PHE A 57 0.58 11.79 -10.82
N ASP A 58 -0.48 12.61 -10.83
CA ASP A 58 -0.43 13.98 -10.32
C ASP A 58 0.01 14.01 -8.84
N VAL A 59 -0.58 13.16 -8.01
CA VAL A 59 -0.19 13.05 -6.59
C VAL A 59 1.26 12.56 -6.44
N LEU A 60 1.70 11.58 -7.22
CA LEU A 60 3.07 11.06 -7.16
C LEU A 60 4.10 12.09 -7.62
N PHE A 61 3.80 12.88 -8.67
CA PHE A 61 4.67 13.95 -9.14
C PHE A 61 4.75 15.09 -8.13
N GLN A 62 3.63 15.48 -7.54
CA GLN A 62 3.62 16.48 -6.49
C GLN A 62 4.41 16.01 -5.26
N LEU A 63 4.25 14.74 -4.88
CA LEU A 63 5.03 14.13 -3.80
C LEU A 63 6.53 14.15 -4.10
N GLU A 64 6.94 13.82 -5.32
CA GLU A 64 8.34 13.88 -5.75
C GLU A 64 8.90 15.31 -5.67
N CYS A 65 8.14 16.31 -6.12
CA CYS A 65 8.51 17.72 -5.98
C CYS A 65 8.67 18.15 -4.52
N ASP A 66 7.69 17.79 -3.67
CA ASP A 66 7.70 18.10 -2.25
C ASP A 66 8.90 17.45 -1.56
N LEU A 67 9.19 16.19 -1.84
CA LEU A 67 10.32 15.46 -1.27
C LEU A 67 11.67 16.04 -1.66
N ARG A 68 11.82 16.49 -2.91
CA ARG A 68 13.03 17.20 -3.36
C ARG A 68 13.21 18.53 -2.64
N SER A 69 12.12 19.24 -2.35
CA SER A 69 12.17 20.51 -1.60
C SER A 69 12.46 20.32 -0.10
N GLN A 70 12.01 19.20 0.49
CA GLN A 70 12.17 18.90 1.92
C GLN A 70 13.60 18.60 2.35
N ILE A 71 14.49 18.25 1.41
CA ILE A 71 15.93 18.05 1.67
C ILE A 71 16.55 19.28 2.37
N ASN A 72 15.95 20.46 2.21
CA ASN A 72 16.46 21.71 2.78
C ASN A 72 15.86 22.12 4.14
N ASN A 73 14.71 21.56 4.55
CA ASN A 73 13.92 22.13 5.66
C ASN A 73 13.72 21.22 6.89
N GLY A 74 14.25 19.99 6.89
CA GLY A 74 14.38 19.16 8.11
C GLY A 74 13.09 18.72 8.82
N ASP A 75 11.91 19.18 8.41
CA ASP A 75 10.78 19.22 9.35
C ASP A 75 9.87 17.99 9.37
N TYR A 76 9.71 17.19 8.30
CA TYR A 76 8.89 15.96 8.39
C TYR A 76 9.35 14.88 7.41
N LEU A 77 10.05 13.85 7.90
CA LEU A 77 10.48 12.73 7.07
C LEU A 77 9.27 11.86 6.67
N LEU A 78 8.88 11.90 5.40
CA LEU A 78 7.94 10.94 4.84
C LEU A 78 8.59 9.54 4.86
N ARG A 79 7.91 8.56 5.48
CA ARG A 79 8.48 7.22 5.69
C ARG A 79 7.76 6.12 4.92
N LEU A 80 6.50 6.35 4.58
CA LEU A 80 5.66 5.32 3.97
C LEU A 80 4.66 5.95 3.00
N LEU A 81 4.62 5.38 1.79
CA LEU A 81 3.57 5.61 0.80
C LEU A 81 2.78 4.30 0.63
N ILE A 82 1.46 4.37 0.80
CA ILE A 82 0.55 3.24 0.63
C ILE A 82 -0.35 3.52 -0.58
N VAL A 83 -0.49 2.55 -1.47
CA VAL A 83 -1.46 2.57 -2.58
C VAL A 83 -2.41 1.40 -2.42
N ASP A 84 -3.66 1.69 -2.09
CA ASP A 84 -4.69 0.68 -1.83
C ASP A 84 -5.95 0.90 -2.68
N SER A 85 -6.18 0.16 -3.77
CA SER A 85 -5.29 -0.78 -4.47
C SER A 85 -4.78 -0.21 -5.78
N ILE A 86 -3.59 -0.64 -6.25
CA ILE A 86 -3.10 -0.20 -7.57
C ILE A 86 -3.92 -0.79 -8.71
N SER A 87 -4.44 -2.01 -8.52
CA SER A 87 -5.18 -2.74 -9.55
C SER A 87 -6.47 -2.05 -9.97
N SER A 88 -7.20 -1.42 -9.04
CA SER A 88 -8.44 -0.70 -9.38
C SER A 88 -8.19 0.50 -10.30
N LEU A 89 -7.02 1.13 -10.21
CA LEU A 89 -6.63 2.23 -11.10
C LEU A 89 -6.16 1.74 -12.48
N ILE A 90 -5.50 0.58 -12.51
CA ILE A 90 -4.83 0.08 -13.71
C ILE A 90 -5.76 -0.81 -14.56
N THR A 91 -6.63 -1.62 -13.96
CA THR A 91 -7.51 -2.54 -14.67
C THR A 91 -8.38 -1.86 -15.74
N PRO A 92 -9.00 -0.69 -15.48
CA PRO A 92 -9.80 0.02 -16.50
C PRO A 92 -8.99 0.42 -17.74
N VAL A 93 -7.69 0.73 -17.58
CA VAL A 93 -6.81 1.14 -18.68
C VAL A 93 -6.15 -0.06 -19.40
N LEU A 94 -6.15 -1.25 -18.79
CA LEU A 94 -5.59 -2.47 -19.38
C LEU A 94 -6.52 -3.20 -20.36
N GLY A 95 -7.82 -2.90 -20.37
CA GLY A 95 -8.83 -3.62 -21.17
C GLY A 95 -8.82 -3.34 -22.68
N GLY A 96 -7.98 -2.41 -23.16
CA GLY A 96 -7.88 -2.08 -24.58
C GLY A 96 -6.94 -3.01 -25.37
N ILE A 97 -7.10 -3.03 -26.70
CA ILE A 97 -6.24 -3.77 -27.65
C ILE A 97 -4.79 -3.22 -27.64
N GLY A 98 -4.59 -1.98 -27.20
CA GLY A 98 -3.32 -1.27 -27.23
C GLY A 98 -2.32 -1.64 -26.12
N SER A 99 -1.04 -1.34 -26.35
CA SER A 99 0.04 -1.42 -25.36
C SER A 99 0.02 -0.28 -24.33
N GLN A 100 -0.81 0.75 -24.53
CA GLN A 100 -0.81 1.97 -23.72
C GLN A 100 -1.10 1.71 -22.23
N GLY A 101 -2.11 0.90 -21.90
CA GLY A 101 -2.40 0.56 -20.50
C GLY A 101 -1.24 -0.14 -19.81
N ARG A 102 -0.56 -1.04 -20.52
CA ARG A 102 0.65 -1.71 -20.01
C ARG A 102 1.80 -0.72 -19.82
N ALA A 103 2.00 0.20 -20.76
CA ALA A 103 3.01 1.24 -20.63
C ALA A 103 2.76 2.12 -19.40
N LEU A 104 1.51 2.58 -19.19
CA LEU A 104 1.13 3.35 -18.01
C LEU A 104 1.37 2.58 -16.71
N MET A 105 1.02 1.29 -16.68
CA MET A 105 1.30 0.42 -15.54
C MET A 105 2.80 0.33 -15.23
N ILE A 106 3.64 0.12 -16.25
CA ILE A 106 5.10 0.09 -16.07
C ILE A 106 5.62 1.45 -15.58
N SER A 107 5.13 2.56 -16.15
CA SER A 107 5.50 3.92 -15.73
C SER A 107 5.13 4.20 -14.28
N ALA A 108 3.93 3.80 -13.84
CA ALA A 108 3.50 3.92 -12.45
C ALA A 108 4.41 3.12 -11.52
N GLY A 109 4.69 1.86 -11.87
CA GLY A 109 5.58 1.01 -11.10
C GLY A 109 7.02 1.54 -11.04
N TYR A 110 7.52 2.12 -12.12
CA TYR A 110 8.82 2.78 -12.16
C TYR A 110 8.86 4.01 -11.26
N LEU A 111 7.85 4.89 -11.33
CA LEU A 111 7.79 6.09 -10.49
C LEU A 111 7.74 5.73 -9.00
N LEU A 112 6.91 4.74 -8.62
CA LEU A 112 6.87 4.24 -7.24
C LEU A 112 8.23 3.72 -6.76
N LYS A 113 8.95 2.95 -7.61
CA LYS A 113 10.32 2.50 -7.30
C LYS A 113 11.30 3.65 -7.15
N LYS A 114 11.23 4.62 -8.06
CA LYS A 114 12.11 5.78 -8.08
C LYS A 114 11.97 6.55 -6.77
N ILE A 115 10.73 6.88 -6.39
CA ILE A 115 10.46 7.60 -5.13
C ILE A 115 10.96 6.78 -3.92
N ALA A 116 10.73 5.46 -3.90
CA ALA A 116 11.22 4.59 -2.81
C ALA A 116 12.75 4.63 -2.68
N HIS A 117 13.46 4.56 -3.81
CA HIS A 117 14.91 4.48 -3.85
C HIS A 117 15.58 5.84 -3.57
N GLU A 118 15.14 6.90 -4.26
CA GLU A 118 15.76 8.23 -4.16
C GLU A 118 15.53 8.89 -2.80
N HIS A 119 14.41 8.60 -2.14
CA HIS A 119 14.05 9.21 -0.86
C HIS A 119 14.12 8.25 0.34
N ASN A 120 14.71 7.06 0.16
CA ASN A 120 14.84 6.03 1.20
C ASN A 120 13.52 5.76 1.96
N MET A 121 12.44 5.58 1.18
CA MET A 121 11.09 5.45 1.69
C MET A 121 10.53 4.06 1.42
N ALA A 122 9.68 3.54 2.32
CA ALA A 122 8.91 2.34 2.05
C ALA A 122 7.69 2.65 1.17
N VAL A 123 7.47 1.83 0.14
CA VAL A 123 6.26 1.89 -0.70
C VAL A 123 5.54 0.57 -0.58
N LEU A 124 4.30 0.62 -0.09
CA LEU A 124 3.40 -0.52 0.02
C LEU A 124 2.29 -0.37 -1.03
N VAL A 125 2.04 -1.45 -1.76
CA VAL A 125 1.00 -1.48 -2.79
C VAL A 125 0.17 -2.74 -2.61
N THR A 126 -1.15 -2.59 -2.55
CA THR A 126 -2.06 -3.74 -2.58
C THR A 126 -2.53 -3.99 -4.00
N ASN A 127 -2.72 -5.26 -4.34
CA ASN A 127 -3.14 -5.71 -5.65
C ASN A 127 -4.16 -6.83 -5.49
N HIS A 128 -5.24 -6.78 -6.25
CA HIS A 128 -6.23 -7.84 -6.28
C HIS A 128 -5.68 -9.12 -6.91
N THR A 129 -6.36 -10.23 -6.60
CA THR A 129 -6.14 -11.52 -7.25
C THR A 129 -7.31 -11.86 -8.17
N VAL A 130 -7.02 -12.55 -9.28
CA VAL A 130 -8.01 -13.08 -10.22
C VAL A 130 -7.87 -14.60 -10.33
N GLY A 131 -8.90 -15.26 -10.86
CA GLY A 131 -8.85 -16.68 -11.16
C GLY A 131 -7.76 -17.02 -12.17
N GLY A 132 -6.89 -17.96 -11.82
CA GLY A 132 -5.89 -18.56 -12.69
C GLY A 132 -6.30 -19.94 -13.17
N GLU A 133 -5.41 -20.59 -13.91
CA GLU A 133 -5.59 -21.97 -14.35
C GLU A 133 -5.54 -22.93 -13.15
N GLY A 134 -6.34 -23.99 -13.19
CA GLY A 134 -6.35 -25.04 -12.16
C GLY A 134 -6.89 -24.59 -10.79
N GLY A 135 -7.63 -23.48 -10.72
CA GLY A 135 -8.23 -23.00 -9.46
C GLY A 135 -7.27 -22.19 -8.56
N PHE A 136 -6.05 -21.92 -9.01
CA PHE A 136 -5.10 -21.08 -8.28
C PHE A 136 -5.38 -19.59 -8.52
N CYS A 137 -5.25 -18.78 -7.47
CA CYS A 137 -5.32 -17.32 -7.61
C CYS A 137 -4.02 -16.78 -8.21
N LYS A 138 -4.11 -15.86 -9.18
CA LYS A 138 -2.98 -15.14 -9.76
C LYS A 138 -3.14 -13.63 -9.54
N PRO A 139 -2.05 -12.83 -9.49
CA PRO A 139 -2.15 -11.38 -9.35
C PRO A 139 -2.87 -10.75 -10.57
N ALA A 140 -3.75 -9.78 -10.33
CA ALA A 140 -4.59 -9.18 -11.38
C ALA A 140 -3.79 -8.49 -12.50
N LEU A 141 -2.65 -7.89 -12.15
CA LEU A 141 -1.79 -7.14 -13.08
C LEU A 141 -0.80 -8.00 -13.90
N GLY A 142 -0.85 -9.32 -13.75
CA GLY A 142 -0.10 -10.26 -14.57
C GLY A 142 1.43 -10.18 -14.46
N GLU A 143 2.12 -10.77 -15.44
CA GLU A 143 3.58 -10.94 -15.45
C GLU A 143 4.35 -9.61 -15.57
N SER A 144 3.81 -8.62 -16.28
CA SER A 144 4.45 -7.31 -16.43
C SER A 144 4.63 -6.57 -15.09
N TRP A 145 3.67 -6.70 -14.16
CA TRP A 145 3.77 -6.11 -12.82
C TRP A 145 4.63 -6.94 -11.86
N LYS A 146 4.71 -8.26 -12.06
CA LYS A 146 5.36 -9.23 -11.17
C LYS A 146 6.81 -8.87 -10.80
N ASN A 147 7.53 -8.25 -11.74
CA ASN A 147 8.94 -7.88 -11.59
C ASN A 147 9.14 -6.49 -10.99
N ILE A 148 8.07 -5.73 -10.77
CA ILE A 148 8.15 -4.40 -10.20
C ILE A 148 8.41 -4.52 -8.69
N PRO A 149 7.55 -5.08 -7.83
CA PRO A 149 7.86 -5.11 -6.40
C PRO A 149 9.14 -5.89 -6.05
N HIS A 150 9.90 -5.36 -5.09
CA HIS A 150 11.06 -6.05 -4.50
C HIS A 150 10.61 -7.27 -3.71
N VAL A 151 9.56 -7.09 -2.90
CA VAL A 151 8.94 -8.10 -2.05
C VAL A 151 7.50 -8.30 -2.47
N ARG A 152 7.03 -9.55 -2.49
CA ARG A 152 5.65 -9.92 -2.79
C ARG A 152 5.13 -10.89 -1.75
N LEU A 153 4.02 -10.52 -1.12
CA LEU A 153 3.29 -11.34 -0.15
C LEU A 153 1.93 -11.68 -0.73
N LEU A 154 1.46 -12.90 -0.50
CA LEU A 154 0.10 -13.33 -0.81
C LEU A 154 -0.65 -13.52 0.49
N ILE A 155 -1.76 -12.80 0.64
CA ILE A 155 -2.69 -12.96 1.76
C ILE A 155 -3.88 -13.78 1.27
N SER A 156 -4.23 -14.82 2.01
CA SER A 156 -5.41 -15.64 1.77
C SER A 156 -6.20 -15.84 3.06
N ARG A 157 -7.50 -16.11 2.94
CA ARG A 157 -8.37 -16.46 4.06
C ARG A 157 -8.96 -17.84 3.81
N LYS A 158 -8.88 -18.73 4.80
CA LYS A 158 -9.53 -20.05 4.72
C LYS A 158 -11.05 -19.86 4.77
N HIS A 159 -11.78 -20.50 3.86
CA HIS A 159 -13.23 -20.38 3.80
C HIS A 159 -13.86 -20.83 5.12
N GLY A 160 -14.74 -20.00 5.69
CA GLY A 160 -15.39 -20.29 6.98
C GLY A 160 -14.52 -20.15 8.22
N SER A 161 -13.30 -19.61 8.11
CA SER A 161 -12.40 -19.36 9.24
C SER A 161 -12.05 -17.87 9.36
N SER A 162 -11.87 -17.38 10.58
CA SER A 162 -11.27 -16.06 10.86
C SER A 162 -9.75 -16.05 10.67
N ILE A 163 -9.15 -17.22 10.46
CA ILE A 163 -7.71 -17.40 10.24
C ILE A 163 -7.35 -17.00 8.80
N CYS A 164 -6.49 -16.01 8.71
CA CYS A 164 -5.83 -15.60 7.49
C CYS A 164 -4.42 -16.21 7.43
N SER A 165 -3.89 -16.39 6.23
CA SER A 165 -2.51 -16.82 6.00
C SER A 165 -1.81 -15.79 5.13
N VAL A 166 -0.55 -15.51 5.44
CA VAL A 166 0.34 -14.73 4.57
C VAL A 166 1.50 -15.62 4.15
N SER A 167 1.81 -15.63 2.85
CA SER A 167 2.91 -16.39 2.27
C SER A 167 3.83 -15.51 1.43
N ILE A 168 5.11 -15.84 1.41
CA ILE A 168 6.12 -15.11 0.63
C ILE A 168 6.14 -15.65 -0.80
N LEU A 169 5.79 -14.81 -1.77
CA LEU A 169 5.93 -15.14 -3.19
C LEU A 169 7.31 -14.79 -3.73
N LYS A 170 7.88 -13.65 -3.30
CA LYS A 170 9.22 -13.18 -3.67
C LYS A 170 9.79 -12.35 -2.54
N HIS A 171 11.03 -12.62 -2.17
CA HIS A 171 11.80 -11.78 -1.24
C HIS A 171 13.29 -11.94 -1.56
N PRO A 172 14.12 -10.87 -1.49
CA PRO A 172 15.54 -10.97 -1.81
C PRO A 172 16.35 -11.84 -0.85
N ALA A 173 15.95 -11.91 0.43
CA ALA A 173 16.69 -12.63 1.48
C ALA A 173 15.93 -13.81 2.13
N MET A 174 14.68 -14.10 1.71
CA MET A 174 13.85 -15.14 2.34
C MET A 174 13.33 -16.10 1.28
N ALA A 175 13.26 -17.39 1.64
CA ALA A 175 12.75 -18.43 0.75
C ALA A 175 11.25 -18.22 0.46
N SER A 176 10.88 -18.36 -0.81
CA SER A 176 9.48 -18.38 -1.26
C SER A 176 8.74 -19.59 -0.67
N GLY A 177 7.43 -19.44 -0.44
CA GLY A 177 6.57 -20.49 0.10
C GLY A 177 6.50 -20.55 1.62
N LYS A 178 7.38 -19.85 2.35
CA LYS A 178 7.21 -19.65 3.80
C LYS A 178 5.89 -18.94 4.06
N ALA A 179 5.07 -19.50 4.94
CA ALA A 179 3.77 -18.96 5.31
C ALA A 179 3.61 -18.89 6.83
N THR A 180 2.83 -17.92 7.29
CA THR A 180 2.39 -17.83 8.69
C THR A 180 0.89 -17.56 8.72
N GLU A 181 0.23 -18.03 9.77
CA GLU A 181 -1.18 -17.77 10.02
C GLU A 181 -1.33 -16.60 10.99
N PHE A 182 -2.41 -15.82 10.84
CA PHE A 182 -2.76 -14.70 11.69
C PHE A 182 -4.28 -14.52 11.75
N VAL A 183 -4.76 -13.87 12.79
CA VAL A 183 -6.19 -13.54 12.96
C VAL A 183 -6.34 -12.03 12.84
N ILE A 184 -7.42 -11.58 12.19
CA ILE A 184 -7.80 -10.18 12.17
C ILE A 184 -8.78 -9.98 13.33
N SER A 185 -8.38 -9.17 14.32
CA SER A 185 -9.30 -8.77 15.40
C SER A 185 -10.49 -8.02 14.80
N GLU A 186 -11.69 -8.41 15.22
CA GLU A 186 -12.92 -7.70 14.87
C GLU A 186 -13.07 -6.43 15.72
N PHE A 187 -13.83 -5.47 15.19
CA PHE A 187 -14.17 -4.20 15.82
C PHE A 187 -15.62 -4.24 16.30
#